data_AF-A0A7C5SWF6-F1
#
_entry.id   AF-A0A7C5SWF6-F1
#
_cell.length_a   1.000
_cell.length_b   1.000
_cell.length_c   1.000
_cell.angle_alpha   90.00
_cell.angle_beta   90.00
_cell.angle_gamma   90.00
#
_symmetry.space_group_name_H-M   'P 1'
#
loop_
_entity.id
_entity.type
_entity.pdbx_description
1 polymer ?
#
loop_
_entity_poly.entity_id
_entity_poly.type
_entity_poly.pdbx_seq_one_letter_code
_entity_poly.pdbx_strand_id
1 'polypeptide(L)'
;MSKRHEPIVARLETHGHRFEILVKPDLAFKFKEGEKVSIREVVEGEFIYKDAKKGLKASEEIIKKVFGTTDVYKVAEEILRRGEIQITAEQRRALIEAKKKKIIDFISRNCIDPRTKLPHPPKRIELAMEQLRIGIDPFKDVENQALQIIKALSKVLPIKIAKAVVRVKIPASCSGRAYSMLASLGEVKRATWLSDGSLFMELEIPAGMQQTLIDKVNAISKGTGEVKVVQTKW
;
A
#
# COMPACT_ATOMS: atom_id res chain seq x y z
N MET A 1 -7.57 -7.93 20.21
CA MET A 1 -8.72 -7.01 20.38
C MET A 1 -8.40 -5.73 19.63
N SER A 2 -9.13 -5.42 18.57
CA SER A 2 -8.84 -4.28 17.69
C SER A 2 -9.03 -2.97 18.47
N LYS A 3 -8.06 -2.05 18.40
CA LYS A 3 -8.24 -0.68 18.90
C LYS A 3 -9.51 -0.13 18.23
N ARG A 4 -10.58 0.11 19.01
CA ARG A 4 -11.75 0.84 18.52
C ARG A 4 -11.26 2.22 18.12
N HIS A 5 -11.08 2.44 16.82
CA HIS A 5 -10.82 3.77 16.29
C HIS A 5 -12.13 4.53 16.41
N GLU A 6 -12.07 5.78 16.89
CA GLU A 6 -13.26 6.63 16.92
C GLU A 6 -13.82 6.80 15.51
N PRO A 7 -15.16 6.73 15.34
CA PRO A 7 -15.79 6.97 14.05
C PRO A 7 -15.49 8.38 13.56
N ILE A 8 -15.27 8.49 12.26
CA ILE A 8 -15.08 9.77 11.58
C ILE A 8 -16.29 10.10 10.72
N VAL A 9 -16.44 11.38 10.38
CA VAL A 9 -17.60 11.85 9.62
C VAL A 9 -17.25 11.83 8.13
N ALA A 10 -18.04 11.15 7.30
CA ALA A 10 -18.06 11.41 5.86
C ALA A 10 -19.21 12.37 5.53
N ARG A 11 -18.93 13.37 4.69
CA ARG A 11 -19.87 14.44 4.36
C ARG A 11 -20.06 14.57 2.86
N LEU A 12 -21.30 14.76 2.43
CA LEU A 12 -21.65 15.21 1.10
C LEU A 12 -22.57 16.44 1.21
N GLU A 13 -22.20 17.52 0.52
CA GLU A 13 -23.06 18.69 0.34
C GLU A 13 -23.57 18.70 -1.11
N THR A 14 -24.88 18.65 -1.27
CA THR A 14 -25.53 18.57 -2.57
C THR A 14 -26.97 19.10 -2.49
N HIS A 15 -27.46 19.71 -3.56
CA HIS A 15 -28.81 20.28 -3.61
C HIS A 15 -29.14 21.24 -2.45
N GLY A 16 -28.15 21.98 -1.94
CA GLY A 16 -28.31 22.89 -0.80
C GLY A 16 -28.47 22.21 0.57
N HIS A 17 -28.34 20.88 0.63
CA HIS A 17 -28.42 20.10 1.86
C HIS A 17 -27.08 19.45 2.19
N ARG A 18 -26.82 19.28 3.48
CA ARG A 18 -25.65 18.59 4.02
C ARG A 18 -26.09 17.23 4.58
N PHE A 19 -25.38 16.19 4.17
CA PHE A 19 -25.58 14.83 4.63
C PHE A 19 -24.27 14.28 5.19
N GLU A 20 -24.36 13.67 6.36
CA GLU A 20 -23.24 13.15 7.11
C GLU A 20 -23.53 11.72 7.58
N ILE A 21 -22.49 10.90 7.58
CA ILE A 21 -22.53 9.54 8.14
C ILE A 21 -21.29 9.34 9.02
N LEU A 22 -21.43 8.51 10.03
CA LEU A 22 -20.31 8.05 10.84
C LEU A 22 -19.74 6.79 10.20
N VAL A 23 -18.43 6.72 10.03
CA VAL A 23 -17.75 5.61 9.37
C VAL A 23 -16.49 5.21 10.12
N LYS A 24 -16.14 3.93 10.04
CA LYS A 24 -14.86 3.42 10.51
C LYS A 24 -13.75 3.90 9.57
N PRO A 25 -12.71 4.59 10.08
CA PRO A 25 -11.67 5.20 9.25
C PRO A 25 -11.06 4.23 8.22
N ASP A 26 -10.50 3.13 8.69
CA ASP A 26 -9.76 2.18 7.84
C ASP A 26 -10.62 1.62 6.70
N LEU A 27 -11.87 1.26 7.01
CA LEU A 27 -12.79 0.70 6.02
C LEU A 27 -13.30 1.76 5.04
N ALA A 28 -13.55 2.97 5.51
CA ALA A 28 -13.95 4.10 4.66
C ALA A 28 -12.83 4.48 3.66
N PHE A 29 -11.57 4.41 4.09
CA PHE A 29 -10.43 4.66 3.21
C PHE A 29 -10.29 3.58 2.15
N LYS A 30 -10.32 2.30 2.55
CA LYS A 30 -10.29 1.18 1.60
C LYS A 30 -11.41 1.24 0.58
N PHE A 31 -12.61 1.60 1.03
CA PHE A 31 -13.75 1.82 0.14
C PHE A 31 -13.47 2.94 -0.88
N LYS A 32 -12.87 4.07 -0.45
CA LYS A 32 -12.45 5.15 -1.36
C LYS A 32 -11.32 4.75 -2.32
N GLU A 33 -10.44 3.85 -1.90
CA GLU A 33 -9.38 3.29 -2.76
C GLU A 33 -9.93 2.29 -3.81
N GLY A 34 -11.21 1.96 -3.75
CA GLY A 34 -11.88 1.05 -4.68
C GLY A 34 -11.77 -0.42 -4.29
N GLU A 35 -11.32 -0.74 -3.06
CA GLU A 35 -11.36 -2.09 -2.55
C GLU A 35 -12.81 -2.57 -2.36
N LYS A 36 -13.05 -3.87 -2.55
CA LYS A 36 -14.38 -4.48 -2.32
C LYS A 36 -14.63 -4.61 -0.82
N VAL A 37 -15.15 -3.55 -0.20
CA VAL A 37 -15.55 -3.50 1.22
C VAL A 37 -17.07 -3.39 1.32
N SER A 38 -17.66 -4.14 2.25
CA SER A 38 -19.10 -4.04 2.54
C SER A 38 -19.42 -2.69 3.18
N ILE A 39 -20.33 -1.93 2.57
CA ILE A 39 -20.78 -0.64 3.11
C ILE A 39 -21.35 -0.77 4.52
N ARG A 40 -21.96 -1.92 4.85
CA ARG A 40 -22.52 -2.20 6.18
C ARG A 40 -21.45 -2.28 7.26
N GLU A 41 -20.24 -2.70 6.90
CA GLU A 41 -19.12 -2.77 7.85
C GLU A 41 -18.45 -1.42 8.02
N VAL A 42 -18.46 -0.60 6.96
CA VAL A 42 -17.87 0.74 6.91
C VAL A 42 -18.66 1.72 7.77
N VAL A 43 -19.98 1.74 7.62
CA VAL A 43 -20.85 2.70 8.30
C VAL A 43 -21.05 2.30 9.76
N GLU A 44 -20.95 3.27 10.66
CA GLU A 44 -21.19 3.12 12.08
C GLU A 44 -22.55 3.74 12.44
N GLY A 45 -23.56 2.86 12.56
CA GLY A 45 -24.95 3.25 12.79
C GLY A 45 -25.77 3.40 11.51
N GLU A 46 -27.06 3.16 11.60
CA GLU A 46 -27.98 3.14 10.44
C GLU A 46 -28.72 4.49 10.29
N PHE A 47 -28.00 5.60 10.40
CA PHE A 47 -28.59 6.94 10.32
C PHE A 47 -27.80 7.88 9.42
N ILE A 48 -28.54 8.73 8.71
CA ILE A 48 -28.00 9.84 7.93
C ILE A 48 -28.25 11.12 8.70
N TYR A 49 -27.19 11.86 8.97
CA TYR A 49 -27.21 13.06 9.76
C TYR A 49 -27.18 14.30 8.86
N LYS A 50 -27.81 15.38 9.32
CA LYS A 50 -27.51 16.73 8.85
C LYS A 50 -26.26 17.28 9.54
N ASP A 51 -26.08 16.92 10.81
CA ASP A 51 -24.90 17.22 11.62
C ASP A 51 -24.66 16.07 12.61
N ALA A 52 -23.67 15.23 12.31
CA ALA A 52 -23.35 14.05 13.11
C ALA A 52 -22.80 14.42 14.49
N LYS A 53 -22.06 15.53 14.61
CA LYS A 53 -21.50 15.99 15.90
C LYS A 53 -22.59 16.44 16.87
N LYS A 54 -23.69 16.99 16.35
CA LYS A 54 -24.87 17.40 17.13
C LYS A 54 -25.94 16.32 17.23
N GLY A 55 -25.76 15.17 16.59
CA GLY A 55 -26.75 14.09 16.54
C GLY A 55 -28.02 14.43 15.75
N LEU A 56 -27.98 15.44 14.88
CA LEU A 56 -29.15 15.90 14.12
C LEU A 56 -29.35 15.03 12.87
N LYS A 57 -30.45 14.28 12.81
CA LYS A 57 -30.80 13.41 11.67
C LYS A 57 -31.37 14.22 10.49
N ALA A 58 -31.05 13.79 9.27
CA ALA A 58 -31.72 14.30 8.09
C ALA A 58 -33.14 13.69 7.98
N SER A 59 -34.12 14.46 7.49
CA SER A 59 -35.47 13.94 7.30
C SER A 59 -35.53 13.00 6.09
N GLU A 60 -36.34 11.95 6.20
CA GLU A 60 -36.50 10.97 5.11
C GLU A 60 -37.01 11.60 3.82
N GLU A 61 -37.87 12.62 3.91
CA GLU A 61 -38.37 13.36 2.74
C GLU A 61 -37.24 14.02 1.96
N ILE A 62 -36.28 14.65 2.67
CA ILE A 62 -35.13 15.30 2.03
C ILE A 62 -34.19 14.25 1.45
N ILE A 63 -33.94 13.16 2.18
CA ILE A 63 -33.09 12.06 1.71
C ILE A 63 -33.68 11.47 0.42
N LYS A 64 -34.98 11.15 0.41
CA LYS A 64 -35.67 10.61 -0.76
C LYS A 64 -35.68 11.58 -1.93
N LYS A 65 -35.86 12.89 -1.67
CA LYS A 65 -35.84 13.92 -2.71
C LYS A 65 -34.47 14.05 -3.38
N VAL A 66 -33.39 13.95 -2.61
CA VAL A 66 -32.02 14.15 -3.11
C VAL A 66 -31.43 12.87 -3.72
N PHE A 67 -31.61 11.73 -3.06
CA PHE A 67 -30.98 10.46 -3.44
C PHE A 67 -31.93 9.49 -4.16
N GLY A 68 -33.22 9.80 -4.25
CA GLY A 68 -34.24 8.92 -4.85
C GLY A 68 -34.57 7.67 -4.03
N THR A 69 -33.94 7.49 -2.86
CA THR A 69 -34.11 6.33 -1.98
C THR A 69 -34.00 6.75 -0.52
N THR A 70 -34.58 5.96 0.38
CA THR A 70 -34.42 6.08 1.83
C THR A 70 -33.52 4.99 2.41
N ASP A 71 -32.98 4.11 1.57
CA ASP A 71 -32.03 3.07 1.99
C ASP A 71 -30.72 3.70 2.44
N VAL A 72 -30.48 3.66 3.76
CA VAL A 72 -29.32 4.27 4.41
C VAL A 72 -28.01 3.79 3.79
N TYR A 73 -27.91 2.52 3.41
CA TYR A 73 -26.69 1.94 2.89
C TYR A 73 -26.38 2.44 1.48
N LYS A 74 -27.40 2.59 0.62
CA LYS A 74 -27.24 3.16 -0.72
C LYS A 74 -26.84 4.62 -0.65
N VAL A 75 -27.46 5.38 0.24
CA VAL A 75 -27.11 6.80 0.42
C VAL A 75 -25.71 6.94 1.01
N ALA A 76 -25.33 6.09 1.97
CA ALA A 76 -23.99 6.09 2.54
C ALA A 76 -22.92 5.76 1.50
N GLU A 77 -23.19 4.82 0.60
CA GLU A 77 -22.32 4.51 -0.54
C GLU A 77 -22.08 5.74 -1.42
N GLU A 78 -23.14 6.48 -1.72
CA GLU A 78 -23.06 7.69 -2.53
C GLU A 78 -22.31 8.83 -1.81
N ILE A 79 -22.55 9.01 -0.51
CA ILE A 79 -21.81 9.96 0.34
C ILE A 79 -20.31 9.61 0.36
N LEU A 80 -19.93 8.34 0.48
CA LEU A 80 -18.51 7.95 0.47
C LEU A 80 -17.84 8.14 -0.89
N ARG A 81 -18.56 7.85 -1.98
CA ARG A 81 -18.02 7.98 -3.35
C ARG A 81 -17.85 9.44 -3.76
N ARG A 82 -18.86 10.27 -3.50
CA ARG A 82 -18.92 11.66 -3.99
C ARG A 82 -18.44 12.68 -2.95
N GLY A 83 -18.51 12.32 -1.67
CA GLY A 83 -18.22 13.20 -0.56
C GLY A 83 -16.77 13.16 -0.08
N GLU A 84 -16.57 13.80 1.06
CA GLU A 84 -15.28 13.96 1.71
C GLU A 84 -15.30 13.37 3.11
N ILE A 85 -14.23 12.64 3.43
CA ILE A 85 -14.01 12.13 4.78
C ILE A 85 -13.37 13.24 5.60
N GLN A 86 -14.09 13.70 6.62
CA GLN A 86 -13.66 14.72 7.56
C GLN A 86 -12.75 14.09 8.60
N ILE A 87 -11.47 14.43 8.54
CA ILE A 87 -10.46 14.02 9.50
C ILE A 87 -9.84 15.25 10.16
N THR A 88 -9.35 15.09 11.39
CA THR A 88 -8.61 16.16 12.07
C THR A 88 -7.28 16.42 11.38
N ALA A 89 -6.68 17.59 11.61
CA ALA A 89 -5.35 17.91 11.08
C ALA A 89 -4.28 16.91 11.57
N GLU A 90 -4.41 16.43 12.81
CA GLU A 90 -3.52 15.43 13.40
C GLU A 90 -3.67 14.06 12.73
N GLN A 91 -4.91 13.59 12.54
CA GLN A 91 -5.20 12.35 11.81
C GLN A 91 -4.68 12.41 10.36
N ARG A 92 -4.86 13.56 9.69
CA ARG A 92 -4.34 13.78 8.33
C ARG A 92 -2.82 13.68 8.28
N ARG A 93 -2.12 14.28 9.24
CA ARG A 93 -0.65 14.20 9.35
C ARG A 93 -0.19 12.77 9.57
N ALA A 94 -0.82 12.04 10.49
CA ALA A 94 -0.49 10.65 10.76
C ALA A 94 -0.68 9.75 9.53
N LEU A 95 -1.77 9.92 8.79
CA LEU A 95 -2.02 9.19 7.55
C LEU A 95 -0.99 9.51 6.47
N ILE A 96 -0.67 10.80 6.28
CA ILE A 96 0.35 11.24 5.34
C ILE A 96 1.71 10.63 5.68
N GLU A 97 2.11 10.64 6.96
CA GLU A 97 3.39 10.09 7.39
C GLU A 97 3.45 8.57 7.18
N ALA A 98 2.40 7.86 7.57
CA ALA A 98 2.29 6.42 7.36
C ALA A 98 2.34 6.05 5.86
N LYS A 99 1.64 6.82 5.01
CA LYS A 99 1.64 6.63 3.56
C LYS A 99 3.00 6.97 2.95
N LYS A 100 3.64 8.07 3.37
CA LYS A 100 5.01 8.47 2.98
C LYS A 100 5.99 7.32 3.24
N LYS A 101 5.95 6.70 4.43
CA LYS A 101 6.80 5.55 4.77
C LYS A 101 6.58 4.36 3.83
N LYS A 102 5.32 4.00 3.56
CA LYS A 102 4.99 2.90 2.62
C LYS A 102 5.49 3.19 1.20
N ILE A 103 5.33 4.42 0.71
CA ILE A 103 5.81 4.83 -0.61
C ILE A 103 7.34 4.77 -0.68
N ILE A 104 8.04 5.27 0.33
CA ILE A 104 9.51 5.21 0.38
C ILE A 104 10.00 3.77 0.35
N ASP A 105 9.41 2.88 1.15
CA ASP A 105 9.74 1.45 1.18
C ASP A 105 9.46 0.79 -0.17
N PHE A 106 8.31 1.08 -0.79
CA PHE A 106 7.99 0.60 -2.14
C PHE A 106 9.03 1.03 -3.17
N ILE A 107 9.42 2.31 -3.18
CA ILE A 107 10.42 2.84 -4.11
C ILE A 107 11.79 2.19 -3.85
N SER A 108 12.21 2.07 -2.60
CA SER A 108 13.50 1.46 -2.23
C SER A 108 13.61 0.00 -2.65
N ARG A 109 12.52 -0.77 -2.55
CA ARG A 109 12.48 -2.18 -2.96
C ARG A 109 12.45 -2.37 -4.48
N ASN A 110 11.72 -1.52 -5.19
CA ASN A 110 11.45 -1.71 -6.62
C ASN A 110 12.41 -0.96 -7.54
N CYS A 111 13.14 0.05 -7.02
CA CYS A 111 14.00 0.90 -7.83
C CYS A 111 15.48 0.76 -7.48
N ILE A 112 16.33 1.02 -8.47
CA ILE A 112 17.78 1.05 -8.34
C ILE A 112 18.37 2.31 -8.96
N ASP A 113 19.60 2.63 -8.58
CA ASP A 113 20.46 3.52 -9.35
C ASP A 113 20.98 2.75 -10.59
N PRO A 114 20.69 3.19 -11.83
CA PRO A 114 21.17 2.51 -13.04
C PRO A 114 22.71 2.50 -13.16
N ARG A 115 23.42 3.37 -12.44
CA ARG A 115 24.89 3.46 -12.47
C ARG A 115 25.53 2.39 -11.59
N THR A 116 25.05 2.24 -10.36
CA THR A 116 25.62 1.30 -9.37
C THR A 116 24.88 -0.04 -9.35
N LYS A 117 23.67 -0.10 -9.91
CA LYS A 117 22.73 -1.23 -9.86
C LYS A 117 22.25 -1.57 -8.44
N LEU A 118 22.46 -0.67 -7.49
CA LEU A 118 22.06 -0.84 -6.09
C LEU A 118 20.78 -0.05 -5.78
N PRO A 119 19.96 -0.50 -4.81
CA PRO A 119 18.83 0.27 -4.32
C PRO A 119 19.26 1.59 -3.69
N HIS A 120 18.38 2.59 -3.77
CA HIS A 120 18.54 3.82 -3.00
C HIS A 120 18.09 3.59 -1.55
N PRO A 121 18.89 3.99 -0.54
CA PRO A 121 18.46 3.92 0.85
C PRO A 121 17.17 4.71 1.09
N PRO A 122 16.26 4.25 1.97
CA PRO A 122 15.02 4.96 2.30
C PRO A 122 15.23 6.44 2.63
N LYS A 123 16.28 6.76 3.41
CA LYS A 123 16.59 8.13 3.79
C LYS A 123 16.98 9.01 2.60
N ARG A 124 17.64 8.45 1.58
CA ARG A 124 18.02 9.17 0.36
C ARG A 124 16.78 9.52 -0.47
N ILE A 125 15.83 8.60 -0.56
CA ILE A 125 14.54 8.83 -1.24
C ILE A 125 13.74 9.90 -0.48
N GLU A 126 13.70 9.81 0.85
CA GLU A 126 13.03 10.80 1.69
C GLU A 126 13.55 12.22 1.46
N LEU A 127 14.87 12.41 1.50
CA LEU A 127 15.51 13.71 1.28
C LEU A 127 15.21 14.25 -0.13
N ALA A 128 15.22 13.39 -1.15
CA ALA A 128 14.89 13.79 -2.51
C ALA A 128 13.41 14.20 -2.67
N MET A 129 12.49 13.52 -1.97
CA MET A 129 11.08 13.92 -1.93
C MET A 129 10.87 15.27 -1.26
N GLU A 130 11.61 15.56 -0.18
CA GLU A 130 11.58 16.83 0.53
C GLU A 130 12.15 17.98 -0.31
N GLN A 131 13.27 17.75 -0.99
CA GLN A 131 13.88 18.71 -1.91
C GLN A 131 12.90 19.12 -3.02
N LEU A 132 12.15 18.15 -3.55
CA LEU A 132 11.13 18.39 -4.58
C LEU A 132 9.78 18.86 -4.03
N ARG A 133 9.64 18.99 -2.70
CA ARG A 133 8.39 19.36 -2.01
C ARG A 133 7.19 18.52 -2.46
N ILE A 134 7.40 17.21 -2.58
CA ILE A 134 6.36 16.28 -3.05
C ILE A 134 5.28 16.14 -1.99
N GLY A 135 4.05 16.51 -2.34
CA GLY A 135 2.87 16.28 -1.51
C GLY A 135 2.41 14.82 -1.59
N ILE A 136 2.04 14.25 -0.44
CA ILE A 136 1.45 12.90 -0.33
C ILE A 136 -0.05 13.00 -0.12
N ASP A 137 -0.78 12.15 -0.83
CA ASP A 137 -2.23 12.04 -0.73
C ASP A 137 -2.54 10.78 0.07
N PRO A 138 -3.10 10.90 1.29
CA PRO A 138 -3.34 9.74 2.14
C PRO A 138 -4.36 8.75 1.57
N PHE A 139 -5.19 9.18 0.60
CA PHE A 139 -6.31 8.39 0.07
C PHE A 139 -6.06 7.81 -1.33
N LYS A 140 -4.88 8.06 -1.93
CA LYS A 140 -4.50 7.43 -3.18
C LYS A 140 -3.75 6.14 -2.91
N ASP A 141 -3.89 5.17 -3.80
CA ASP A 141 -3.12 3.93 -3.74
C ASP A 141 -1.60 4.19 -3.72
N VAL A 142 -0.87 3.36 -2.96
CA VAL A 142 0.58 3.48 -2.75
C VAL A 142 1.33 3.29 -4.06
N GLU A 143 0.97 2.28 -4.87
CA GLU A 143 1.71 1.95 -6.09
C GLU A 143 1.52 3.05 -7.13
N ASN A 144 0.28 3.47 -7.36
CA ASN A 144 -0.05 4.54 -8.29
C ASN A 144 0.65 5.85 -7.91
N GLN A 145 0.64 6.21 -6.64
CA GLN A 145 1.31 7.41 -6.17
C GLN A 145 2.84 7.27 -6.25
N ALA A 146 3.40 6.10 -5.94
CA ALA A 146 4.82 5.84 -6.06
C ALA A 146 5.32 5.99 -7.51
N LEU A 147 4.57 5.49 -8.50
CA LEU A 147 4.92 5.64 -9.92
C LEU A 147 5.00 7.11 -10.35
N GLN A 148 4.08 7.95 -9.87
CA GLN A 148 4.12 9.39 -10.13
C GLN A 148 5.33 10.05 -9.48
N ILE A 149 5.65 9.65 -8.24
CA ILE A 149 6.77 10.16 -7.47
C ILE A 149 8.11 9.74 -8.10
N ILE A 150 8.25 8.52 -8.60
CA ILE A 150 9.46 8.05 -9.29
C ILE A 150 9.76 8.92 -10.52
N LYS A 151 8.74 9.31 -11.30
CA LYS A 151 8.89 10.23 -12.44
C LYS A 151 9.34 11.64 -12.02
N ALA A 152 8.95 12.10 -10.83
CA ALA A 152 9.42 13.37 -10.29
C ALA A 152 10.87 13.24 -9.78
N LEU A 153 11.17 12.16 -9.05
CA LEU A 153 12.49 11.86 -8.50
C LEU A 153 13.55 11.70 -9.59
N SER A 154 13.19 11.15 -10.77
CA SER A 154 14.13 10.96 -11.88
C SER A 154 14.78 12.24 -12.41
N LYS A 155 14.25 13.42 -12.03
CA LYS A 155 14.83 14.73 -12.38
C LYS A 155 16.06 15.09 -11.54
N VAL A 156 16.17 14.56 -10.32
CA VAL A 156 17.23 14.90 -9.35
C VAL A 156 18.02 13.69 -8.88
N LEU A 157 17.47 12.49 -9.05
CA LEU A 157 18.06 11.22 -8.63
C LEU A 157 18.05 10.24 -9.82
N PRO A 158 19.18 9.62 -10.19
CA PRO A 158 19.18 8.56 -11.19
C PRO A 158 18.46 7.34 -10.60
N ILE A 159 17.20 7.13 -10.99
CA ILE A 159 16.34 6.09 -10.46
C ILE A 159 15.57 5.41 -11.59
N LYS A 160 15.57 4.08 -11.60
CA LYS A 160 14.76 3.26 -12.49
C LYS A 160 14.12 2.09 -11.75
N ILE A 161 12.89 1.76 -12.13
CA ILE A 161 12.24 0.52 -11.71
C ILE A 161 12.96 -0.63 -12.41
N ALA A 162 13.36 -1.65 -11.67
CA ALA A 162 14.09 -2.77 -12.22
C ALA A 162 13.72 -4.08 -11.53
N LYS A 163 13.82 -5.18 -12.28
CA LYS A 163 13.72 -6.55 -11.77
C LYS A 163 15.05 -7.27 -11.95
N ALA A 164 15.39 -8.13 -11.01
CA ALA A 164 16.59 -8.96 -11.06
C ALA A 164 16.21 -10.44 -11.11
N VAL A 165 16.83 -11.18 -12.03
CA VAL A 165 16.80 -12.64 -12.06
C VAL A 165 17.98 -13.14 -11.26
N VAL A 166 17.71 -13.90 -10.21
CA VAL A 166 18.71 -14.43 -9.27
C VAL A 166 18.61 -15.95 -9.22
N ARG A 167 19.77 -16.60 -9.24
CA ARG A 167 19.90 -18.04 -8.99
C ARG A 167 20.40 -18.26 -7.57
N VAL A 168 19.78 -19.18 -6.88
CA VAL A 168 20.12 -19.55 -5.52
C VAL A 168 20.34 -21.06 -5.46
N LYS A 169 21.41 -21.50 -4.83
CA LYS A 169 21.66 -22.90 -4.47
C LYS A 169 21.69 -23.03 -2.95
N ILE A 170 20.83 -23.89 -2.41
CA ILE A 170 20.67 -24.12 -0.97
C ILE A 170 20.97 -25.58 -0.64
N PRO A 171 21.78 -25.88 0.39
CA PRO A 171 22.04 -27.25 0.80
C PRO A 171 20.79 -28.04 1.23
N ALA A 172 20.85 -29.36 1.10
CA ALA A 172 19.74 -30.27 1.38
C ALA A 172 19.13 -30.08 2.78
N SER A 173 19.97 -29.82 3.78
CA SER A 173 19.61 -29.65 5.19
C SER A 173 18.60 -28.53 5.47
N CYS A 174 18.45 -27.56 4.56
CA CYS A 174 17.55 -26.42 4.71
C CYS A 174 16.65 -26.16 3.50
N SER A 175 16.68 -27.04 2.49
CA SER A 175 15.95 -26.94 1.22
C SER A 175 14.45 -26.63 1.38
N GLY A 176 13.73 -27.38 2.23
CA GLY A 176 12.28 -27.21 2.43
C GLY A 176 11.89 -25.87 3.06
N ARG A 177 12.65 -25.39 4.06
CA ARG A 177 12.43 -24.07 4.69
C ARG A 177 12.83 -22.92 3.78
N ALA A 178 13.88 -23.11 2.99
CA ALA A 178 14.36 -22.09 2.07
C ALA A 178 13.37 -21.86 0.91
N TYR A 179 12.73 -22.92 0.40
CA TYR A 179 11.78 -22.79 -0.72
C TYR A 179 10.66 -21.79 -0.43
N SER A 180 9.91 -21.99 0.66
CA SER A 180 8.77 -21.13 1.00
C SER A 180 9.18 -19.68 1.28
N MET A 181 10.30 -19.49 1.99
CA MET A 181 10.83 -18.16 2.26
C MET A 181 11.24 -17.44 0.97
N LEU A 182 11.97 -18.11 0.09
CA LEU A 182 12.49 -17.50 -1.12
C LEU A 182 11.39 -17.27 -2.18
N ALA A 183 10.41 -18.16 -2.26
CA ALA A 183 9.21 -17.96 -3.07
C ALA A 183 8.35 -16.77 -2.60
N SER A 184 8.44 -16.38 -1.32
CA SER A 184 7.76 -15.17 -0.83
C SER A 184 8.38 -13.85 -1.30
N LEU A 185 9.63 -13.88 -1.80
CA LEU A 185 10.39 -12.68 -2.18
C LEU A 185 10.19 -12.25 -3.63
N GLY A 186 9.63 -13.11 -4.47
CA GLY A 186 9.41 -12.85 -5.89
C GLY A 186 8.85 -14.05 -6.63
N GLU A 187 8.86 -13.97 -7.95
CA GLU A 187 8.28 -15.01 -8.81
C GLU A 187 9.30 -16.13 -9.05
N VAL A 188 8.91 -17.39 -8.77
CA VAL A 188 9.76 -18.56 -9.04
C VAL A 188 9.70 -18.89 -10.53
N LYS A 189 10.81 -18.70 -11.24
CA LYS A 189 10.93 -19.08 -12.66
C LYS A 189 11.27 -20.56 -12.82
N ARG A 190 12.08 -21.11 -11.93
CA ARG A 190 12.48 -22.52 -11.94
C ARG A 190 12.88 -22.96 -10.53
N ALA A 191 12.46 -24.15 -10.11
CA ALA A 191 12.92 -24.79 -8.88
C ALA A 191 13.18 -26.27 -9.14
N THR A 192 14.34 -26.77 -8.70
CA THR A 192 14.75 -28.15 -8.94
C THR A 192 15.56 -28.65 -7.76
N TRP A 193 15.22 -29.84 -7.27
CA TRP A 193 16.02 -30.57 -6.29
C TRP A 193 17.05 -31.38 -7.06
N LEU A 194 18.32 -31.17 -6.72
CA LEU A 194 19.44 -31.88 -7.32
C LEU A 194 19.61 -33.26 -6.68
N SER A 195 20.41 -34.12 -7.31
CA SER A 195 20.65 -35.49 -6.86
C SER A 195 21.31 -35.58 -5.48
N ASP A 196 22.00 -34.51 -5.05
CA ASP A 196 22.59 -34.36 -3.71
C ASP A 196 21.57 -33.85 -2.66
N GLY A 197 20.30 -33.71 -3.04
CA GLY A 197 19.22 -33.17 -2.22
C GLY A 197 19.24 -31.64 -2.09
N SER A 198 20.21 -30.94 -2.68
CA SER A 198 20.27 -29.48 -2.66
C SER A 198 19.17 -28.87 -3.54
N LEU A 199 18.68 -27.70 -3.14
CA LEU A 199 17.67 -26.95 -3.88
C LEU A 199 18.37 -25.93 -4.77
N PHE A 200 18.14 -26.02 -6.07
CA PHE A 200 18.45 -24.97 -7.02
C PHE A 200 17.18 -24.21 -7.38
N MET A 201 17.21 -22.88 -7.30
CA MET A 201 16.07 -22.05 -7.62
C MET A 201 16.46 -20.79 -8.39
N GLU A 202 15.65 -20.44 -9.39
CA GLU A 202 15.76 -19.22 -10.17
C GLU A 202 14.52 -18.36 -9.92
N LEU A 203 14.73 -17.13 -9.46
CA LEU A 203 13.70 -16.20 -9.02
C LEU A 203 13.81 -14.89 -9.77
N GLU A 204 12.68 -14.29 -10.11
CA GLU A 204 12.58 -12.88 -10.50
C GLU A 204 12.10 -12.06 -9.31
N ILE A 205 12.95 -11.16 -8.82
CA ILE A 205 12.67 -10.29 -7.67
C ILE A 205 12.74 -8.82 -8.07
N PRO A 206 12.11 -7.89 -7.30
CA PRO A 206 12.43 -6.47 -7.39
C PRO A 206 13.93 -6.25 -7.20
N ALA A 207 14.57 -5.48 -8.08
CA ALA A 207 16.03 -5.36 -8.10
C ALA A 207 16.59 -4.70 -6.82
N GLY A 208 15.80 -3.90 -6.11
CA GLY A 208 16.22 -3.32 -4.84
C GLY A 208 16.24 -4.32 -3.67
N MET A 209 15.67 -5.51 -3.84
CA MET A 209 15.64 -6.56 -2.81
C MET A 209 16.81 -7.55 -2.90
N GLN A 210 17.77 -7.34 -3.80
CA GLN A 210 18.92 -8.24 -3.99
C GLN A 210 19.68 -8.49 -2.68
N GLN A 211 20.01 -7.42 -1.94
CA GLN A 211 20.74 -7.56 -0.67
C GLN A 211 19.91 -8.33 0.37
N THR A 212 18.62 -8.00 0.50
CA THR A 212 17.72 -8.70 1.42
C THR A 212 17.60 -10.18 1.10
N LEU A 213 17.60 -10.56 -0.17
CA LEU A 213 17.61 -11.96 -0.59
C LEU A 213 18.93 -12.65 -0.19
N ILE A 214 20.08 -12.01 -0.42
CA ILE A 214 21.40 -12.53 0.00
C ILE A 214 21.43 -12.74 1.52
N ASP A 215 21.01 -11.75 2.31
CA ASP A 215 21.02 -11.82 3.77
C ASP A 215 20.13 -12.96 4.28
N LYS A 216 18.93 -13.12 3.69
CA LYS A 216 18.02 -14.22 4.02
C LYS A 216 18.57 -15.60 3.66
N VAL A 217 19.20 -15.74 2.49
CA VAL A 217 19.87 -16.98 2.09
C VAL A 217 20.98 -17.33 3.08
N ASN A 218 21.81 -16.36 3.44
CA ASN A 218 22.90 -16.54 4.40
C ASN A 218 22.37 -16.93 5.78
N ALA A 219 21.30 -16.30 6.26
CA ALA A 219 20.70 -16.61 7.55
C ALA A 219 20.15 -18.05 7.62
N ILE A 220 19.47 -18.53 6.57
CA ILE A 220 18.92 -19.89 6.55
C ILE A 220 20.01 -20.96 6.35
N SER A 221 20.98 -20.68 5.48
CA SER A 221 22.04 -21.62 5.14
C SER A 221 23.24 -21.56 6.10
N LYS A 222 23.24 -20.66 7.08
CA LYS A 222 24.41 -20.35 7.92
C LYS A 222 25.66 -20.01 7.06
N GLY A 223 25.44 -19.32 5.94
CA GLY A 223 26.49 -18.90 5.00
C GLY A 223 26.94 -19.96 3.98
N THR A 224 26.28 -21.12 3.91
CA THR A 224 26.63 -22.19 2.96
C THR A 224 25.82 -22.15 1.65
N GLY A 225 24.84 -21.25 1.55
CA GLY A 225 24.04 -21.05 0.34
C GLY A 225 24.75 -20.14 -0.65
N GLU A 226 24.62 -20.45 -1.93
CA GLU A 226 25.18 -19.64 -3.01
C GLU A 226 24.10 -18.78 -3.65
N VAL A 227 24.40 -17.50 -3.88
CA VAL A 227 23.52 -16.56 -4.58
C VAL A 227 24.27 -15.97 -5.76
N LYS A 228 23.68 -16.05 -6.95
CA LYS A 228 24.23 -15.46 -8.18
C LYS A 228 23.18 -14.62 -8.89
N VAL A 229 23.42 -13.33 -8.98
CA VAL A 229 22.59 -12.43 -9.81
C VAL A 229 22.91 -12.70 -11.28
N VAL A 230 21.90 -13.11 -12.04
CA VAL A 230 22.05 -13.50 -13.46
C VAL A 230 21.89 -12.29 -14.35
N GLN A 231 20.83 -11.50 -14.13
CA GLN A 231 20.49 -10.36 -14.96
C GLN A 231 19.66 -9.35 -14.19
N THR A 232 19.85 -8.07 -14.47
CA THR A 232 18.97 -6.99 -14.01
C THR A 232 18.36 -6.33 -15.25
N LYS A 233 17.03 -6.27 -15.33
CA LYS A 233 16.27 -5.66 -16.45
C LYS A 233 15.49 -4.44 -15.94
N TRP A 234 15.42 -3.38 -16.72
CA TRP A 234 14.71 -2.12 -16.43
C TRP A 234 14.19 -1.46 -17.70
#